data_AF-A0A665UJ11-F1
#
_entry.id   AF-A0A665UJ11-F1
#
_cell.length_a   1.000
_cell.length_b   1.000
_cell.length_c   1.000
_cell.angle_alpha   90.00
_cell.angle_beta   90.00
_cell.angle_gamma   90.00
#
_symmetry.space_group_name_H-M   'P 1'
#
loop_
_entity.id
_entity.type
_entity.pdbx_description
1 polymer ?
#
loop_
_entity_poly.entity_id
_entity_poly.type
_entity_poly.pdbx_seq_one_letter_code
_entity_poly.pdbx_strand_id
1 'polypeptide(L)'
;MQTNHPVLTISGLKERLDCVTQVIHTTGSIRREARAREEQDLYRRVAWCILGRSGIWERLPETANRYLENQDVLEGIRDTRGILWKVDLCRMEARRQATGQTAKLKRLQNLPGEEMVFNIVIQQGNCVKGRCEGEKYSQHFEKRLLTCTAMERLQNIHLLRAYEAQKKHISDKNGQRDAGEKLLYHGTSRYNADGIMKTGFSRSFAGLNGNESTSFGRGTYFSINANYSSHSDFCRPAADGSKVMFVARVLTGKYSQGLKSMKAPPPINAQHPHDRYDSVVDNMDVPSMYVVFHDNQAYPDYLITFKET
;
A
#
# COMPACT_ATOMS: atom_id res chain seq x y z
N MET A 1 87.36 -18.22 -18.63
CA MET A 1 86.18 -19.12 -18.67
C MET A 1 85.05 -18.41 -17.95
N GLN A 2 84.01 -17.99 -18.68
CA GLN A 2 82.81 -17.36 -18.12
C GLN A 2 81.84 -18.44 -17.63
N THR A 3 81.47 -18.41 -16.35
CA THR A 3 80.37 -19.22 -15.81
C THR A 3 79.10 -18.38 -15.78
N ASN A 4 78.22 -18.63 -16.75
CA ASN A 4 76.85 -18.12 -16.78
C ASN A 4 76.02 -18.93 -15.77
N HIS A 5 75.50 -18.29 -14.72
CA HIS A 5 74.46 -18.89 -13.88
C HIS A 5 73.08 -18.42 -14.38
N PRO A 6 72.15 -19.33 -14.71
CA PRO A 6 70.82 -18.96 -15.12
C PRO A 6 69.99 -18.53 -13.91
N VAL A 7 69.44 -17.32 -13.96
CA VAL A 7 68.42 -16.84 -13.02
C VAL A 7 67.09 -17.45 -13.43
N LEU A 8 66.56 -18.35 -12.60
CA LEU A 8 65.23 -18.95 -12.77
C LEU A 8 64.16 -17.98 -12.27
N THR A 9 63.48 -17.30 -13.19
CA THR A 9 62.36 -16.41 -12.86
C THR A 9 61.05 -17.21 -12.84
N ILE A 10 60.48 -17.44 -11.66
CA ILE A 10 59.22 -18.19 -11.50
C ILE A 10 58.03 -17.24 -11.80
N SER A 11 57.70 -17.06 -13.07
CA SER A 11 56.63 -16.16 -13.54
C SER A 11 55.21 -16.70 -13.26
N GLY A 12 55.02 -18.03 -13.32
CA GLY A 12 53.68 -18.64 -13.25
C GLY A 12 52.98 -18.54 -11.88
N LEU A 13 53.70 -18.32 -10.78
CA LEU A 13 53.09 -18.11 -9.45
C LEU A 13 52.50 -16.71 -9.30
N LYS A 14 53.13 -15.70 -9.90
CA LYS A 14 52.69 -14.30 -9.84
C LYS A 14 51.40 -14.10 -10.60
N GLU A 15 51.30 -14.64 -11.82
CA GLU A 15 50.08 -14.57 -12.65
C GLU A 15 48.88 -15.27 -11.99
N ARG A 16 49.12 -16.40 -11.32
CA ARG A 16 48.08 -17.10 -10.56
C ARG A 16 47.63 -16.30 -9.34
N LEU A 17 48.56 -15.67 -8.62
CA LEU A 17 48.25 -14.82 -7.46
C LEU A 17 47.47 -13.56 -7.87
N ASP A 18 47.85 -12.93 -8.99
CA ASP A 18 47.16 -11.77 -9.55
C ASP A 18 45.73 -12.13 -10.00
N CYS A 19 45.55 -13.30 -10.63
CA CYS A 19 44.24 -13.83 -10.99
C CYS A 19 43.34 -14.08 -9.76
N VAL A 20 43.88 -14.72 -8.71
CA VAL A 20 43.12 -14.96 -7.46
C VAL A 20 42.74 -13.65 -6.78
N THR A 21 43.66 -12.68 -6.73
CA THR A 21 43.40 -11.34 -6.19
C THR A 21 42.27 -10.64 -6.95
N GLN A 22 42.31 -10.70 -8.29
CA GLN A 22 41.28 -10.12 -9.15
C GLN A 22 39.90 -10.77 -8.94
N VAL A 23 39.85 -12.10 -8.82
CA VAL A 23 38.60 -12.84 -8.55
C VAL A 23 38.04 -12.49 -7.18
N ILE A 24 38.87 -12.37 -6.15
CA ILE A 24 38.45 -11.96 -4.79
C ILE A 24 37.88 -10.53 -4.81
N HIS A 25 38.57 -9.58 -5.46
CA HIS A 25 38.08 -8.20 -5.59
C HIS A 25 36.75 -8.13 -6.34
N THR A 26 36.63 -8.85 -7.45
CA THR A 26 35.42 -8.88 -8.28
C THR A 26 34.25 -9.51 -7.52
N THR A 27 34.48 -10.66 -6.87
CA THR A 27 33.46 -11.35 -6.05
C THR A 27 33.04 -10.48 -4.87
N GLY A 28 33.97 -9.76 -4.25
CA GLY A 28 33.69 -8.79 -3.19
C GLY A 28 32.90 -7.57 -3.67
N SER A 29 33.11 -7.10 -4.91
CA SER A 29 32.31 -6.04 -5.53
C SER A 29 30.87 -6.50 -5.79
N ILE A 30 30.71 -7.66 -6.43
CA ILE A 30 29.38 -8.23 -6.74
C ILE A 30 28.58 -8.49 -5.46
N ARG A 31 29.19 -9.04 -4.41
CA ARG A 31 28.52 -9.25 -3.12
C ARG A 31 28.08 -7.93 -2.47
N ARG A 32 28.90 -6.87 -2.57
CA ARG A 32 28.55 -5.54 -2.05
C ARG A 32 27.39 -4.94 -2.84
N GLU A 33 27.42 -5.03 -4.16
CA GLU A 33 26.34 -4.56 -5.03
C GLU A 33 25.04 -5.35 -4.81
N ALA A 34 25.11 -6.67 -4.68
CA ALA A 34 23.94 -7.51 -4.38
C ALA A 34 23.32 -7.13 -3.03
N ARG A 35 24.14 -6.95 -1.99
CA ARG A 35 23.68 -6.46 -0.68
C ARG A 35 23.08 -5.06 -0.77
N ALA A 36 23.69 -4.14 -1.51
CA ALA A 36 23.16 -2.80 -1.69
C ALA A 36 21.81 -2.81 -2.43
N ARG A 37 21.62 -3.69 -3.42
CA ARG A 37 20.33 -3.88 -4.10
C ARG A 37 19.28 -4.47 -3.18
N GLU A 38 19.63 -5.48 -2.39
CA GLU A 38 18.74 -6.07 -1.38
C GLU A 38 18.36 -5.07 -0.30
N GLU A 39 19.31 -4.26 0.20
CA GLU A 39 19.06 -3.19 1.18
C GLU A 39 18.16 -2.10 0.60
N GLN A 40 18.39 -1.69 -0.66
CA GLN A 40 17.57 -0.70 -1.33
C GLN A 40 16.15 -1.23 -1.59
N ASP A 41 16.01 -2.51 -1.94
CA ASP A 41 14.73 -3.17 -2.12
C ASP A 41 13.98 -3.37 -0.80
N LEU A 42 14.71 -3.68 0.29
CA LEU A 42 14.16 -3.71 1.66
C LEU A 42 13.68 -2.32 2.08
N TYR A 43 14.46 -1.27 1.80
CA TYR A 43 14.06 0.12 2.05
C TYR A 43 12.82 0.49 1.23
N ARG A 44 12.67 0.01 -0.01
CA ARG A 44 11.47 0.25 -0.81
C ARG A 44 10.23 -0.46 -0.24
N ARG A 45 10.40 -1.63 0.36
CA ARG A 45 9.29 -2.46 0.87
C ARG A 45 8.96 -2.22 2.33
N VAL A 46 9.89 -1.76 3.15
CA VAL A 46 9.72 -1.58 4.59
C VAL A 46 10.06 -0.15 4.97
N ALA A 47 9.15 0.54 5.67
CA ALA A 47 9.44 1.83 6.30
C ALA A 47 9.22 1.77 7.78
N TRP A 48 10.24 2.17 8.50
CA TRP A 48 10.10 2.63 9.86
C TRP A 48 9.81 4.13 9.90
N CYS A 49 8.86 4.52 10.73
CA CYS A 49 8.43 5.90 10.93
C CYS A 49 8.52 6.29 12.41
N ILE A 50 8.74 7.59 12.67
CA ILE A 50 8.75 8.18 14.00
C ILE A 50 7.71 9.30 14.09
N LEU A 51 6.98 9.36 15.21
CA LEU A 51 5.96 10.38 15.43
C LEU A 51 6.61 11.72 15.83
N GLY A 52 6.51 12.71 14.95
CA GLY A 52 6.98 14.07 15.18
C GLY A 52 6.14 14.85 16.21
N ARG A 53 6.66 15.99 16.67
CA ARG A 53 5.97 16.85 17.66
C ARG A 53 4.65 17.44 17.16
N SER A 54 4.51 17.60 15.85
CA SER A 54 3.29 18.03 15.18
C SER A 54 2.21 16.95 15.14
N GLY A 55 2.48 15.74 15.64
CA GLY A 55 1.60 14.58 15.51
C GLY A 55 1.68 13.91 14.13
N ILE A 56 2.63 14.32 13.29
CA ILE A 56 2.83 13.77 11.95
C ILE A 56 3.86 12.65 12.00
N TRP A 57 3.57 11.53 11.33
CA TRP A 57 4.51 10.43 11.16
C TRP A 57 5.54 10.76 10.09
N GLU A 58 6.82 10.78 10.46
CA GLU A 58 7.95 11.04 9.57
C GLU A 58 8.68 9.74 9.23
N ARG A 59 9.02 9.54 7.95
CA ARG A 59 9.86 8.40 7.53
C ARG A 59 11.25 8.52 8.14
N LEU A 60 11.77 7.44 8.68
CA LEU A 60 13.17 7.39 9.08
C LEU A 60 14.12 7.23 7.87
N PRO A 61 15.32 7.83 7.93
CA PRO A 61 16.36 7.63 6.92
C PRO A 61 16.69 6.16 6.70
N GLU A 62 17.25 5.82 5.54
CA GLU A 62 17.61 4.45 5.16
C GLU A 62 18.49 3.73 6.18
N THR A 63 19.46 4.44 6.75
CA THR A 63 20.33 3.91 7.80
C THR A 63 19.57 3.51 9.07
N ALA A 64 18.69 4.40 9.56
CA ALA A 64 17.84 4.14 10.72
C ALA A 64 16.81 3.04 10.46
N ASN A 65 16.24 3.02 9.25
CA ASN A 65 15.30 1.99 8.80
C ASN A 65 15.96 0.60 8.82
N ARG A 66 17.18 0.49 8.29
CA ARG A 66 17.97 -0.75 8.29
C ARG A 66 18.31 -1.21 9.72
N TYR A 67 18.73 -0.30 10.59
CA TYR A 67 19.02 -0.63 11.99
C TYR A 67 17.80 -1.18 12.73
N LEU A 68 16.64 -0.54 12.55
CA LEU A 68 15.40 -1.02 13.16
C LEU A 68 14.98 -2.38 12.61
N GLU A 69 15.11 -2.58 11.29
CA GLU A 69 14.72 -3.84 10.64
C GLU A 69 15.62 -5.00 11.06
N ASN A 70 16.91 -4.75 11.21
CA ASN A 70 17.89 -5.74 11.65
C ASN A 70 17.97 -5.87 13.18
N GLN A 71 17.15 -5.12 13.93
CA GLN A 71 17.19 -5.02 15.39
C GLN A 71 18.56 -4.56 15.95
N ASP A 72 19.36 -3.89 15.13
CA ASP A 72 20.68 -3.35 15.45
C ASP A 72 20.56 -1.88 15.92
N VAL A 73 19.92 -1.69 17.09
CA VAL A 73 19.55 -0.37 17.61
C VAL A 73 20.29 0.04 18.88
N LEU A 74 21.39 -0.66 19.20
CA LEU A 74 22.16 -0.48 20.43
C LEU A 74 22.70 0.96 20.57
N GLU A 75 23.24 1.49 19.47
CA GLU A 75 23.74 2.87 19.35
C GLU A 75 22.64 3.90 19.11
N GLY A 76 21.39 3.45 18.98
CA GLY A 76 20.24 4.27 18.62
C GLY A 76 20.12 4.56 17.13
N ILE A 77 19.15 5.41 16.80
CA ILE A 77 18.82 5.79 15.42
C ILE A 77 18.80 7.31 15.28
N ARG A 78 19.01 7.80 14.05
CA ARG A 78 18.85 9.23 13.74
C ARG A 78 17.62 9.48 12.91
N ASP A 79 16.85 10.51 13.27
CA ASP A 79 15.74 10.99 12.44
C ASP A 79 16.23 11.80 11.23
N THR A 80 15.30 12.27 10.40
CA THR A 80 15.60 13.10 9.20
C THR A 80 16.29 14.43 9.53
N ARG A 81 16.22 14.88 10.79
CA ARG A 81 16.90 16.08 11.30
C ARG A 81 18.24 15.74 11.97
N GLY A 82 18.67 14.48 11.92
CA GLY A 82 19.91 14.00 12.53
C GLY A 82 19.84 13.83 14.06
N ILE A 83 18.65 13.95 14.67
CA ILE A 83 18.46 13.81 16.11
C ILE A 83 18.63 12.34 16.50
N LEU A 84 19.48 12.08 17.49
CA LEU A 84 19.72 10.73 18.02
C LEU A 84 18.64 10.29 19.01
N TRP A 85 18.13 9.07 18.80
CA TRP A 85 17.10 8.44 19.61
C TRP A 85 17.54 7.05 20.08
N LYS A 86 17.37 6.77 21.38
CA LYS A 86 17.49 5.41 21.92
C LYS A 86 16.17 4.67 21.69
N VAL A 87 16.23 3.48 21.12
CA VAL A 87 15.03 2.73 20.69
C VAL A 87 14.66 1.67 21.72
N ASP A 88 13.37 1.54 21.99
CA ASP A 88 12.75 0.40 22.66
C ASP A 88 11.78 -0.27 21.67
N LEU A 89 12.24 -1.37 21.05
CA LEU A 89 11.45 -2.11 20.06
C LEU A 89 10.26 -2.84 20.68
N CYS A 90 10.36 -3.24 21.96
CA CYS A 90 9.26 -3.91 22.66
C CYS A 90 8.08 -2.94 22.87
N ARG A 91 8.38 -1.68 23.19
CA ARG A 91 7.38 -0.63 23.38
C ARG A 91 7.01 0.11 22.10
N MET A 92 7.74 -0.13 21.00
CA MET A 92 7.66 0.64 19.76
C MET A 92 7.80 2.15 20.04
N GLU A 93 8.82 2.51 20.82
CA GLU A 93 9.08 3.89 21.26
C GLU A 93 10.56 4.26 21.06
N ALA A 94 10.82 5.55 20.87
CA ALA A 94 12.15 6.12 20.75
C ALA A 94 12.29 7.26 21.76
N ARG A 95 13.36 7.27 22.57
CA ARG A 95 13.63 8.29 23.58
C ARG A 95 14.88 9.09 23.24
N ARG A 96 14.76 10.40 23.22
CA ARG A 96 15.87 11.34 23.04
C ARG A 96 16.65 11.45 24.35
N GLN A 97 17.92 11.06 24.34
CA GLN A 97 18.76 11.11 25.56
C GLN A 97 18.91 12.53 26.13
N ALA A 98 19.10 13.53 25.27
CA ALA A 98 19.35 14.91 25.70
C ALA A 98 18.18 15.58 26.41
N THR A 99 16.92 15.19 26.12
CA THR A 99 15.74 15.90 26.65
C THR A 99 14.71 14.99 27.31
N GLY A 100 14.95 13.67 27.34
CA GLY A 100 13.98 12.67 27.83
C GLY A 100 12.72 12.53 26.97
N GLN A 101 12.59 13.29 25.87
CA GLN A 101 11.42 13.26 25.01
C GLN A 101 11.24 11.86 24.42
N THR A 102 10.01 11.34 24.44
CA THR A 102 9.65 10.05 23.83
C THR A 102 8.78 10.28 22.60
N ALA A 103 9.01 9.50 21.56
CA ALA A 103 8.25 9.47 20.32
C ALA A 103 7.82 8.02 20.02
N LYS A 104 6.66 7.84 19.40
CA LYS A 104 6.22 6.50 18.96
C LYS A 104 6.92 6.12 17.67
N LEU A 105 7.17 4.82 17.51
CA LEU A 105 7.66 4.20 16.29
C LEU A 105 6.56 3.36 15.65
N LYS A 106 6.62 3.22 14.33
CA LYS A 106 5.75 2.31 13.58
C LYS A 106 6.53 1.70 12.42
N ARG A 107 6.40 0.38 12.25
CA ARG A 107 6.91 -0.34 11.07
C ARG A 107 5.78 -0.52 10.07
N LEU A 108 6.07 -0.22 8.80
CA LEU A 108 5.20 -0.33 7.64
C LEU A 108 5.83 -1.31 6.65
N GLN A 109 5.06 -2.23 6.07
CA GLN A 109 5.56 -3.20 5.09
C GLN A 109 4.63 -3.31 3.89
N ASN A 110 5.21 -3.27 2.68
CA ASN A 110 4.57 -3.52 1.40
C ASN A 110 4.84 -4.95 0.92
N LEU A 111 3.95 -5.47 0.08
CA LEU A 111 4.22 -6.66 -0.70
C LEU A 111 5.23 -6.35 -1.83
N PRO A 112 5.93 -7.37 -2.36
CA PRO A 112 6.85 -7.20 -3.49
C PRO A 112 6.10 -6.63 -4.71
N GLY A 113 6.62 -5.54 -5.30
CA GLY A 113 6.04 -4.91 -6.49
C GLY A 113 5.27 -3.60 -6.25
N GLU A 114 5.14 -3.15 -5.00
CA GLU A 114 4.45 -1.89 -4.66
C GLU A 114 5.39 -0.86 -4.01
N GLU A 115 5.45 0.34 -4.59
CA GLU A 115 6.18 1.48 -4.00
C GLU A 115 5.46 2.00 -2.75
N MET A 116 6.22 2.48 -1.76
CA MET A 116 5.65 3.05 -0.54
C MET A 116 5.12 4.46 -0.76
N VAL A 117 3.84 4.65 -0.50
CA VAL A 117 3.22 5.96 -0.34
C VAL A 117 3.20 6.32 1.14
N PHE A 118 3.86 7.42 1.50
CA PHE A 118 3.83 7.98 2.85
C PHE A 118 2.47 8.59 3.13
N ASN A 119 2.03 8.48 4.39
CA ASN A 119 0.87 9.19 4.91
C ASN A 119 1.00 10.68 4.57
N ILE A 120 0.13 11.18 3.70
CA ILE A 120 -0.01 12.61 3.49
C ILE A 120 -1.00 13.08 4.56
N VAL A 121 -0.47 13.61 5.67
CA VAL A 121 -1.27 14.52 6.48
C VAL A 121 -1.35 15.82 5.69
N ILE A 122 -2.46 16.01 4.96
CA ILE A 122 -2.73 17.25 4.24
C ILE A 122 -3.11 18.31 5.27
N GLN A 123 -2.12 19.01 5.83
CA GLN A 123 -2.42 20.25 6.53
C GLN A 123 -2.66 21.35 5.50
N GLN A 124 -3.91 21.84 5.51
CA GLN A 124 -4.40 23.10 4.97
C GLN A 124 -3.62 23.67 3.76
N GLY A 125 -4.14 23.39 2.57
CA GLY A 125 -4.26 24.43 1.56
C GLY A 125 -3.05 24.75 0.68
N ASN A 126 -1.96 23.99 0.67
CA ASN A 126 -0.98 24.09 -0.42
C ASN A 126 -0.24 22.77 -0.67
N CYS A 127 -0.42 22.23 -1.87
CA CYS A 127 0.34 21.11 -2.42
C CYS A 127 1.79 21.55 -2.63
N VAL A 128 2.69 21.24 -1.68
CA VAL A 128 4.13 21.33 -1.95
C VAL A 128 4.48 20.12 -2.80
N LYS A 129 4.62 20.37 -4.11
CA LYS A 129 5.10 19.44 -5.15
C LYS A 129 6.11 18.45 -4.58
N GLY A 130 5.68 17.20 -4.42
CA GLY A 130 6.44 16.17 -3.76
C GLY A 130 6.09 14.82 -4.36
N ARG A 131 6.47 14.64 -5.63
CA ARG A 131 6.48 13.41 -6.44
C ARG A 131 6.02 12.14 -5.71
N CYS A 132 4.72 11.93 -5.56
CA CYS A 132 4.12 10.75 -4.93
C CYS A 132 2.77 10.44 -5.58
N GLU A 133 2.39 9.16 -5.70
CA GLU A 133 1.13 8.73 -6.31
C GLU A 133 -0.14 9.29 -5.62
N GLY A 134 -0.03 9.77 -4.38
CA GLY A 134 -1.07 10.53 -3.68
C GLY A 134 -1.61 11.73 -4.48
N GLU A 135 -0.73 12.38 -5.25
CA GLU A 135 -1.08 13.52 -6.13
C GLU A 135 -2.03 13.09 -7.27
N LYS A 136 -2.02 11.82 -7.68
CA LYS A 136 -2.98 11.29 -8.67
C LYS A 136 -4.40 11.28 -8.10
N TYR A 137 -4.55 10.91 -6.82
CA TYR A 137 -5.87 10.79 -6.19
C TYR A 137 -6.48 12.14 -5.85
N SER A 138 -5.68 13.13 -5.46
CA SER A 138 -6.15 14.49 -5.16
C SER A 138 -6.77 15.18 -6.38
N GLN A 139 -6.32 14.88 -7.61
CA GLN A 139 -6.86 15.46 -8.84
C GLN A 139 -8.33 15.11 -9.08
N HIS A 140 -8.81 13.98 -8.55
CA HIS A 140 -10.23 13.59 -8.66
C HIS A 140 -11.16 14.42 -7.75
N PHE A 141 -10.60 15.15 -6.77
CA PHE A 141 -11.36 15.97 -5.82
C PHE A 141 -11.57 17.42 -6.31
N GLU A 142 -11.04 17.82 -7.46
CA GLU A 142 -11.12 19.22 -7.92
C GLU A 142 -12.49 19.60 -8.51
N LYS A 143 -13.34 18.63 -8.88
CA LYS A 143 -14.62 18.88 -9.59
C LYS A 143 -15.83 19.17 -8.71
N ARG A 144 -15.76 18.83 -7.42
CA ARG A 144 -16.68 19.31 -6.37
C ARG A 144 -15.77 19.85 -5.29
N LEU A 145 -16.14 20.95 -4.66
CA LEU A 145 -15.43 21.64 -3.56
C LEU A 145 -15.14 20.71 -2.36
N LEU A 146 -14.34 19.66 -2.53
CA LEU A 146 -13.97 18.69 -1.52
C LEU A 146 -12.55 19.00 -1.08
N THR A 147 -12.42 19.50 0.13
CA THR A 147 -11.11 19.78 0.72
C THR A 147 -10.65 18.52 1.46
N CYS A 148 -9.67 17.82 0.89
CA CYS A 148 -9.04 16.69 1.59
C CYS A 148 -8.21 17.23 2.77
N THR A 149 -8.47 16.71 3.96
CA THR A 149 -7.80 17.12 5.20
C THR A 149 -6.83 16.06 5.72
N ALA A 150 -7.01 14.80 5.33
CA ALA A 150 -6.05 13.73 5.63
C ALA A 150 -6.20 12.58 4.65
N MET A 151 -5.08 11.91 4.34
CA MET A 151 -5.07 10.66 3.61
C MET A 151 -4.14 9.67 4.33
N GLU A 152 -4.74 8.60 4.85
CA GLU A 152 -4.05 7.60 5.66
C GLU A 152 -3.93 6.30 4.85
N ARG A 153 -2.70 5.78 4.71
CA ARG A 153 -2.51 4.48 4.07
C ARG A 153 -2.80 3.37 5.08
N LEU A 154 -3.64 2.43 4.65
CA LEU A 154 -4.07 1.31 5.45
C LEU A 154 -3.18 0.11 5.16
N GLN A 155 -2.72 -0.53 6.22
CA GLN A 155 -1.78 -1.64 6.13
C GLN A 155 -2.25 -2.78 7.02
N ASN A 156 -3.29 -3.47 6.55
CA ASN A 156 -3.78 -4.67 7.19
C ASN A 156 -3.25 -5.89 6.43
N ILE A 157 -2.17 -6.49 6.94
CA ILE A 157 -1.47 -7.59 6.26
C ILE A 157 -2.35 -8.83 6.06
N HIS A 158 -3.32 -9.06 6.96
CA HIS A 158 -4.23 -10.18 6.85
C HIS A 158 -5.23 -9.99 5.71
N LEU A 159 -5.83 -8.79 5.62
CA LEU A 159 -6.72 -8.44 4.51
C LEU A 159 -5.96 -8.45 3.18
N LEU A 160 -4.74 -7.91 3.15
CA LEU A 160 -3.93 -7.88 1.94
C LEU A 160 -3.57 -9.29 1.45
N ARG A 161 -3.19 -10.21 2.35
CA ARG A 161 -2.93 -11.61 1.98
C ARG A 161 -4.17 -12.31 1.44
N ALA A 162 -5.33 -12.09 2.05
CA ALA A 162 -6.59 -12.66 1.59
C ALA A 162 -6.99 -12.10 0.21
N TYR A 163 -6.79 -10.79 0.01
CA TYR A 163 -6.98 -10.11 -1.26
C TYR A 163 -6.08 -10.65 -2.38
N GLU A 164 -4.77 -10.81 -2.12
CA GLU A 164 -3.84 -11.35 -3.11
C GLU A 164 -4.15 -12.81 -3.48
N ALA A 165 -4.58 -13.61 -2.51
CA ALA A 165 -5.06 -14.97 -2.79
C ALA A 165 -6.29 -14.95 -3.71
N GLN A 166 -7.23 -14.04 -3.47
CA GLN A 166 -8.40 -13.86 -4.32
C GLN A 166 -8.04 -13.32 -5.72
N LYS A 167 -7.08 -12.41 -5.80
CA LYS A 167 -6.55 -11.85 -7.06
C LYS A 167 -5.94 -12.95 -7.93
N LYS A 168 -5.12 -13.81 -7.33
CA LYS A 168 -4.57 -14.98 -8.00
C LYS A 168 -5.67 -15.90 -8.50
N HIS A 169 -6.64 -16.24 -7.64
CA HIS A 169 -7.76 -17.09 -8.02
C HIS A 169 -8.56 -16.54 -9.21
N ILE A 170 -8.92 -15.25 -9.21
CA ILE A 170 -9.66 -14.62 -10.31
C ILE A 170 -8.82 -14.58 -11.60
N SER A 171 -7.53 -14.28 -11.49
CA SER A 171 -6.61 -14.27 -12.65
C SER A 171 -6.50 -15.64 -13.30
N ASP A 172 -6.27 -16.67 -12.48
CA ASP A 172 -6.18 -18.07 -12.92
C ASP A 172 -7.48 -18.53 -13.57
N LYS A 173 -8.65 -18.22 -12.95
CA LYS A 173 -9.97 -18.55 -13.48
C LYS A 173 -10.24 -17.88 -14.83
N ASN A 174 -9.85 -16.62 -14.99
CA ASN A 174 -10.19 -15.84 -16.17
C ASN A 174 -9.26 -16.04 -17.37
N GLY A 175 -8.15 -16.76 -17.20
CA GLY A 175 -7.12 -16.95 -18.23
C GLY A 175 -6.43 -15.63 -18.64
N GLN A 176 -6.62 -14.57 -17.86
CA GLN A 176 -6.04 -13.25 -18.05
C GLN A 176 -4.99 -13.04 -16.95
N ARG A 177 -3.81 -12.50 -17.29
CA ARG A 177 -2.76 -12.21 -16.30
C ARG A 177 -3.15 -11.14 -15.27
N ASP A 178 -4.30 -10.50 -15.44
CA ASP A 178 -4.82 -9.44 -14.59
C ASP A 178 -6.27 -9.76 -14.16
N ALA A 179 -6.52 -9.70 -12.85
CA ALA A 179 -7.84 -9.87 -12.23
C ALA A 179 -8.78 -8.67 -12.44
N GLY A 180 -8.41 -7.73 -13.33
CA GLY A 180 -9.14 -6.49 -13.54
C GLY A 180 -9.10 -5.62 -12.29
N GLU A 181 -7.93 -5.50 -11.67
CA GLU A 181 -7.77 -4.63 -10.49
C GLU A 181 -8.07 -3.18 -10.86
N LYS A 182 -8.95 -2.53 -10.09
CA LYS A 182 -9.27 -1.11 -10.21
C LYS A 182 -9.16 -0.42 -8.87
N LEU A 183 -8.70 0.82 -8.89
CA LEU A 183 -8.78 1.72 -7.74
C LEU A 183 -10.11 2.45 -7.81
N LEU A 184 -10.95 2.22 -6.79
CA LEU A 184 -12.31 2.75 -6.73
C LEU A 184 -12.59 3.34 -5.35
N TYR A 185 -13.65 4.14 -5.26
CA TYR A 185 -14.03 4.86 -4.05
C TYR A 185 -15.20 4.19 -3.32
N HIS A 186 -15.17 4.24 -1.99
CA HIS A 186 -16.26 3.77 -1.14
C HIS A 186 -16.53 4.77 -0.01
N GLY A 187 -17.61 5.54 -0.15
CA GLY A 187 -18.12 6.42 0.91
C GLY A 187 -18.74 5.62 2.05
N THR A 188 -18.43 6.00 3.29
CA THR A 188 -19.03 5.37 4.47
C THR A 188 -19.11 6.33 5.66
N SER A 189 -19.74 5.90 6.75
CA SER A 189 -19.71 6.63 8.02
C SER A 189 -18.41 6.36 8.78
N ARG A 190 -18.00 7.30 9.63
CA ARG A 190 -16.81 7.11 10.49
C ARG A 190 -16.92 5.87 11.38
N TYR A 191 -18.12 5.59 11.88
CA TYR A 191 -18.41 4.39 12.66
C TYR A 191 -18.13 3.10 11.88
N ASN A 192 -18.60 3.02 10.64
CA ASN A 192 -18.37 1.84 9.79
C ASN A 192 -16.92 1.73 9.31
N ALA A 193 -16.22 2.84 9.12
CA ALA A 193 -14.83 2.86 8.68
C ALA A 193 -13.92 2.07 9.65
N ASP A 194 -14.14 2.18 10.96
CA ASP A 194 -13.38 1.42 11.95
C ASP A 194 -13.53 -0.10 11.80
N GLY A 195 -14.73 -0.56 11.43
CA GLY A 195 -14.98 -1.96 11.09
C GLY A 195 -14.24 -2.37 9.83
N ILE A 196 -14.40 -1.61 8.75
CA ILE A 196 -13.78 -1.90 7.44
C ILE A 196 -12.25 -1.96 7.55
N MET A 197 -11.61 -1.07 8.31
CA MET A 197 -10.15 -1.10 8.51
C MET A 197 -9.67 -2.39 9.19
N LYS A 198 -10.49 -2.98 10.06
CA LYS A 198 -10.14 -4.18 10.84
C LYS A 198 -10.48 -5.47 10.09
N THR A 199 -11.68 -5.53 9.50
CA THR A 199 -12.26 -6.77 8.96
C THR A 199 -12.47 -6.76 7.45
N GLY A 200 -12.14 -5.65 6.78
CA GLY A 200 -12.37 -5.49 5.34
C GLY A 200 -13.81 -5.15 5.01
N PHE A 201 -14.11 -5.10 3.71
CA PHE A 201 -15.46 -4.92 3.22
C PHE A 201 -16.24 -6.22 3.37
N SER A 202 -17.47 -6.15 3.88
CA SER A 202 -18.31 -7.33 4.02
C SER A 202 -19.69 -7.09 3.41
N ARG A 203 -20.14 -8.05 2.59
CA ARG A 203 -21.46 -7.98 1.95
C ARG A 203 -22.61 -8.10 2.93
N SER A 204 -22.38 -8.57 4.16
CA SER A 204 -23.42 -8.63 5.20
C SER A 204 -23.96 -7.24 5.55
N PHE A 205 -23.17 -6.19 5.30
CA PHE A 205 -23.56 -4.79 5.47
C PHE A 205 -24.19 -4.17 4.20
N ALA A 206 -24.37 -4.94 3.12
CA ALA A 206 -25.02 -4.47 1.91
C ALA A 206 -26.49 -4.08 2.20
N GLY A 207 -26.88 -2.87 1.80
CA GLY A 207 -28.24 -2.35 1.99
C GLY A 207 -28.48 -1.62 3.31
N LEU A 208 -27.49 -1.49 4.20
CA LEU A 208 -27.64 -0.74 5.45
C LEU A 208 -27.74 0.79 5.26
N ASN A 209 -27.32 1.30 4.10
CA ASN A 209 -27.42 2.73 3.75
C ASN A 209 -28.78 3.10 3.12
N GLY A 210 -29.80 2.24 3.22
CA GLY A 210 -31.17 2.51 2.81
C GLY A 210 -31.66 1.66 1.63
N ASN A 211 -32.97 1.75 1.38
CA ASN A 211 -33.79 0.91 0.51
C ASN A 211 -33.34 0.94 -0.98
N GLU A 212 -32.60 2.01 -1.33
CA GLU A 212 -32.02 2.32 -2.64
C GLU A 212 -30.63 1.69 -2.85
N SER A 213 -29.95 1.23 -1.78
CA SER A 213 -28.53 0.83 -1.79
C SER A 213 -28.24 -0.56 -2.39
N THR A 214 -29.19 -1.14 -3.14
CA THR A 214 -29.03 -2.49 -3.73
C THR A 214 -29.50 -2.57 -5.19
N SER A 215 -29.56 -1.45 -5.92
CA SER A 215 -30.11 -1.39 -7.29
C SER A 215 -29.45 -2.36 -8.29
N PHE A 216 -28.21 -2.75 -8.05
CA PHE A 216 -27.42 -3.64 -8.92
C PHE A 216 -27.02 -4.96 -8.23
N GLY A 217 -27.62 -5.26 -7.07
CA GLY A 217 -27.39 -6.49 -6.31
C GLY A 217 -26.99 -6.25 -4.86
N ARG A 218 -26.96 -7.33 -4.08
CA ARG A 218 -26.64 -7.35 -2.65
C ARG A 218 -25.15 -7.62 -2.44
N GLY A 219 -24.32 -6.67 -2.85
CA GLY A 219 -22.87 -6.70 -2.67
C GLY A 219 -22.32 -5.38 -2.13
N THR A 220 -21.00 -5.24 -2.14
CA THR A 220 -20.32 -3.99 -1.76
C THR A 220 -20.11 -3.13 -3.00
N TYR A 221 -20.54 -1.87 -2.92
CA TYR A 221 -20.54 -0.92 -4.03
C TYR A 221 -19.28 -0.06 -4.01
N PHE A 222 -18.70 0.17 -5.18
CA PHE A 222 -17.52 1.00 -5.37
C PHE A 222 -17.72 1.92 -6.58
N SER A 223 -17.53 3.22 -6.42
CA SER A 223 -17.69 4.19 -7.50
C SER A 223 -16.35 4.50 -8.18
N ILE A 224 -16.38 4.74 -9.49
CA ILE A 224 -15.21 5.25 -10.21
C ILE A 224 -14.89 6.69 -9.79
N ASN A 225 -15.92 7.48 -9.49
CA ASN A 225 -15.77 8.88 -9.12
C ASN A 225 -15.92 9.08 -7.60
N ALA A 226 -14.96 9.77 -6.98
CA ALA A 226 -14.99 10.15 -5.57
C ALA A 226 -16.22 11.00 -5.23
N ASN A 227 -16.68 11.85 -6.14
CA ASN A 227 -17.85 12.72 -5.94
C ASN A 227 -19.15 11.95 -5.75
N TYR A 228 -19.26 10.75 -6.32
CA TYR A 228 -20.42 9.90 -6.07
C TYR A 228 -20.36 9.35 -4.64
N SER A 229 -19.19 8.84 -4.24
CA SER A 229 -18.93 8.34 -2.89
C SER A 229 -18.99 9.42 -1.81
N SER A 230 -18.84 10.71 -2.14
CA SER A 230 -18.92 11.81 -1.16
C SER A 230 -20.34 12.21 -0.78
N HIS A 231 -21.36 11.72 -1.50
CA HIS A 231 -22.75 12.08 -1.26
C HIS A 231 -23.19 11.70 0.16
N SER A 232 -23.95 12.58 0.81
CA SER A 232 -24.33 12.42 2.23
C SER A 232 -25.15 11.16 2.54
N ASP A 233 -25.77 10.57 1.52
CA ASP A 233 -26.51 9.29 1.65
C ASP A 233 -25.58 8.12 1.96
N PHE A 234 -24.34 8.17 1.46
CA PHE A 234 -23.34 7.11 1.63
C PHE A 234 -22.27 7.51 2.65
N CYS A 235 -21.90 8.79 2.66
CA CYS A 235 -20.85 9.36 3.48
C CYS A 235 -21.41 10.45 4.40
N ARG A 236 -22.00 10.01 5.53
CA ARG A 236 -22.59 10.92 6.51
C ARG A 236 -21.52 11.76 7.21
N PRO A 237 -21.67 13.09 7.28
CA PRO A 237 -20.73 13.94 7.98
C PRO A 237 -20.75 13.66 9.49
N ALA A 238 -19.58 13.73 10.12
CA ALA A 238 -19.43 13.78 11.57
C ALA A 238 -19.86 15.15 12.11
N ALA A 239 -19.90 15.27 13.44
CA ALA A 239 -20.31 16.51 14.12
C ALA A 239 -19.46 17.74 13.75
N ASP A 240 -18.19 17.53 13.38
CA ASP A 240 -17.27 18.59 12.95
C ASP A 240 -17.34 18.88 11.44
N GLY A 241 -18.30 18.28 10.73
CA GLY A 241 -18.45 18.37 9.28
C GLY A 241 -17.48 17.50 8.48
N SER A 242 -16.60 16.72 9.13
CA SER A 242 -15.71 15.81 8.43
C SER A 242 -16.43 14.59 7.87
N LYS A 243 -16.01 14.15 6.70
CA LYS A 243 -16.50 12.98 5.98
C LYS A 243 -15.33 12.04 5.68
N VAL A 244 -15.62 10.74 5.54
CA VAL A 244 -14.61 9.73 5.25
C VAL A 244 -15.00 8.83 4.07
N MET A 245 -14.03 8.54 3.21
CA MET A 245 -14.18 7.57 2.13
C MET A 245 -12.92 6.74 1.98
N PHE A 246 -13.06 5.50 1.52
CA PHE A 246 -11.93 4.67 1.16
C PHE A 246 -11.55 4.85 -0.31
N VAL A 247 -10.25 4.79 -0.59
CA VAL A 247 -9.74 4.30 -1.88
C VAL A 247 -9.45 2.82 -1.69
N ALA A 248 -10.08 1.98 -2.49
CA ALA A 248 -9.97 0.54 -2.41
C ALA A 248 -9.43 -0.05 -3.70
N ARG A 249 -8.60 -1.09 -3.59
CA ARG A 249 -8.21 -1.96 -4.70
C ARG A 249 -9.29 -3.02 -4.85
N VAL A 250 -9.98 -3.03 -5.97
CA VAL A 250 -11.15 -3.86 -6.22
C VAL A 250 -10.88 -4.77 -7.41
N LEU A 251 -11.03 -6.07 -7.22
CA LEU A 251 -10.88 -7.07 -8.28
C LEU A 251 -12.17 -7.14 -9.08
N THR A 252 -12.25 -6.40 -10.19
CA THR A 252 -13.49 -6.31 -10.98
C THR A 252 -13.67 -7.48 -11.93
N GLY A 253 -12.57 -8.11 -12.36
CA GLY A 253 -12.57 -9.26 -13.25
C GLY A 253 -13.47 -9.09 -14.47
N LYS A 254 -14.13 -10.18 -14.89
CA LYS A 254 -15.20 -10.13 -15.88
C LYS A 254 -16.46 -9.63 -15.19
N TYR A 255 -17.12 -8.64 -15.76
CA TYR A 255 -18.35 -8.08 -15.21
C TYR A 255 -19.55 -8.20 -16.15
N SER A 256 -20.75 -8.15 -15.58
CA SER A 256 -22.02 -8.09 -16.30
C SER A 256 -22.91 -6.96 -15.77
N GLN A 257 -24.02 -6.69 -16.44
CA GLN A 257 -25.04 -5.77 -15.94
C GLN A 257 -25.62 -6.29 -14.61
N GLY A 258 -25.68 -5.42 -13.60
CA GLY A 258 -26.25 -5.75 -12.30
C GLY A 258 -27.78 -5.61 -12.26
N LEU A 259 -28.43 -6.39 -11.40
CA LEU A 259 -29.87 -6.32 -11.12
C LEU A 259 -30.14 -6.40 -9.62
N LYS A 260 -31.18 -5.71 -9.16
CA LYS A 260 -31.50 -5.52 -7.74
C LYS A 260 -31.57 -6.81 -6.90
N SER A 261 -32.10 -7.89 -7.48
CA SER A 261 -32.31 -9.16 -6.77
C SER A 261 -31.06 -10.04 -6.66
N MET A 262 -29.95 -9.67 -7.30
CA MET A 262 -28.75 -10.50 -7.35
C MET A 262 -28.11 -10.65 -5.96
N LYS A 263 -27.80 -11.90 -5.58
CA LYS A 263 -26.99 -12.24 -4.40
C LYS A 263 -25.57 -12.68 -4.76
N ALA A 264 -25.34 -12.92 -6.04
CA ALA A 264 -24.06 -13.26 -6.66
C ALA A 264 -24.13 -12.83 -8.14
N PRO A 265 -22.99 -12.62 -8.82
CA PRO A 265 -22.99 -12.35 -10.25
C PRO A 265 -23.61 -13.52 -11.03
N PRO A 266 -24.20 -13.25 -12.21
CA PRO A 266 -24.80 -14.30 -13.03
C PRO A 266 -23.74 -15.27 -13.56
N PRO A 267 -24.14 -16.49 -13.96
CA PRO A 267 -23.26 -17.40 -14.69
C PRO A 267 -22.87 -16.80 -16.05
N ILE A 268 -21.64 -17.01 -16.49
CA ILE A 268 -21.16 -16.61 -17.83
C ILE A 268 -21.87 -17.43 -18.89
N ASN A 269 -22.03 -18.72 -18.62
CA ASN A 269 -22.80 -19.64 -19.44
C ASN A 269 -23.82 -20.38 -18.56
N ALA A 270 -25.10 -20.39 -18.98
CA ALA A 270 -26.17 -21.11 -18.31
C ALA A 270 -25.91 -22.63 -18.14
N GLN A 271 -25.12 -23.25 -19.05
CA GLN A 271 -24.73 -24.66 -18.92
C GLN A 271 -23.66 -24.91 -17.83
N HIS A 272 -22.97 -23.86 -17.37
CA HIS A 272 -21.92 -23.94 -16.35
C HIS A 272 -22.24 -22.98 -15.19
N PRO A 273 -23.23 -23.29 -14.33
CA PRO A 273 -23.77 -22.34 -13.34
C PRO A 273 -22.79 -21.91 -12.23
N HIS A 274 -21.67 -22.62 -12.10
CA HIS A 274 -20.59 -22.30 -11.17
C HIS A 274 -19.53 -21.37 -11.80
N ASP A 275 -19.46 -21.29 -13.13
CA ASP A 275 -18.61 -20.32 -13.82
C ASP A 275 -19.37 -19.00 -13.96
N ARG A 276 -19.05 -18.05 -13.08
CA ARG A 276 -19.75 -16.78 -12.92
C ARG A 276 -18.85 -15.61 -13.24
N TYR A 277 -19.48 -14.51 -13.61
CA TYR A 277 -18.83 -13.20 -13.62
C TYR A 277 -18.26 -12.90 -12.22
N ASP A 278 -17.25 -12.04 -12.17
CA ASP A 278 -16.57 -11.67 -10.93
C ASP A 278 -17.27 -10.51 -10.23
N SER A 279 -17.80 -9.57 -10.99
CA SER A 279 -18.53 -8.41 -10.47
C SER A 279 -19.71 -8.04 -11.37
N VAL A 280 -20.48 -7.04 -10.96
CA VAL A 280 -21.51 -6.43 -11.82
C VAL A 280 -21.38 -4.91 -11.83
N VAL A 281 -21.92 -4.28 -12.87
CA VAL A 281 -21.86 -2.82 -13.10
C VAL A 281 -23.26 -2.24 -13.27
N ASP A 282 -23.36 -0.92 -13.14
CA ASP A 282 -24.57 -0.14 -13.39
C ASP A 282 -24.87 0.06 -14.88
N ASN A 283 -23.85 0.11 -15.72
CA ASN A 283 -23.95 0.28 -17.16
C ASN A 283 -22.81 -0.49 -17.84
N MET A 284 -23.13 -1.31 -18.84
CA MET A 284 -22.14 -2.14 -19.56
C MET A 284 -21.23 -1.35 -20.51
N ASP A 285 -21.72 -0.25 -21.08
CA ASP A 285 -20.97 0.57 -22.04
C ASP A 285 -19.98 1.48 -21.33
N VAL A 286 -20.46 2.21 -20.31
CA VAL A 286 -19.65 3.12 -19.50
C VAL A 286 -20.01 2.91 -18.02
N PRO A 287 -19.35 1.95 -17.34
CA PRO A 287 -19.56 1.74 -15.92
C PRO A 287 -19.24 3.01 -15.13
N SER A 288 -20.08 3.34 -14.15
CA SER A 288 -19.78 4.37 -13.13
C SER A 288 -19.53 3.77 -11.75
N MET A 289 -19.96 2.52 -11.54
CA MET A 289 -19.74 1.77 -10.32
C MET A 289 -19.61 0.26 -10.58
N TYR A 290 -18.97 -0.41 -9.62
CA TYR A 290 -18.83 -1.86 -9.57
C TYR A 290 -19.40 -2.38 -8.26
N VAL A 291 -20.02 -3.55 -8.32
CA VAL A 291 -20.52 -4.29 -7.15
C VAL A 291 -19.84 -5.64 -7.09
N VAL A 292 -19.15 -5.91 -5.98
CA VAL A 292 -18.50 -7.20 -5.71
C VAL A 292 -19.24 -7.96 -4.62
N PHE A 293 -19.19 -9.29 -4.69
CA PHE A 293 -20.01 -10.18 -3.85
C PHE A 293 -19.18 -11.09 -2.94
N HIS A 294 -17.85 -10.94 -2.93
CA HIS A 294 -16.96 -11.68 -2.03
C HIS A 294 -16.17 -10.71 -1.15
N ASP A 295 -16.01 -11.06 0.13
CA ASP A 295 -15.47 -10.16 1.16
C ASP A 295 -13.99 -9.81 0.92
N ASN A 296 -13.21 -10.74 0.35
CA ASN A 296 -11.80 -10.54 0.03
C ASN A 296 -11.56 -9.99 -1.38
N GLN A 297 -12.60 -9.59 -2.10
CA GLN A 297 -12.49 -9.07 -3.47
C GLN A 297 -12.11 -7.59 -3.53
N ALA A 298 -12.05 -6.92 -2.37
CA ALA A 298 -11.63 -5.53 -2.23
C ALA A 298 -10.72 -5.35 -1.00
N TYR A 299 -9.65 -4.58 -1.18
CA TYR A 299 -8.73 -4.19 -0.11
C TYR A 299 -8.82 -2.68 0.13
N PRO A 300 -9.10 -2.22 1.37
CA PRO A 300 -9.08 -0.80 1.69
C PRO A 300 -7.62 -0.33 1.75
N ASP A 301 -7.19 0.48 0.78
CA ASP A 301 -5.80 0.89 0.61
C ASP A 301 -5.51 2.24 1.27
N TYR A 302 -6.46 3.18 1.14
CA TYR A 302 -6.40 4.47 1.83
C TYR A 302 -7.73 4.83 2.48
N LEU A 303 -7.67 5.52 3.60
CA LEU A 303 -8.78 6.27 4.18
C LEU A 303 -8.56 7.76 3.94
N ILE A 304 -9.50 8.40 3.27
CA ILE A 304 -9.49 9.83 3.00
C ILE A 304 -10.47 10.50 3.97
N THR A 305 -9.99 11.50 4.69
CA THR A 305 -10.82 12.45 5.44
C THR A 305 -10.92 13.74 4.64
N PHE A 306 -12.14 14.28 4.51
CA PHE A 306 -12.39 15.48 3.73
C PHE A 306 -13.56 16.28 4.30
N LYS A 307 -13.73 17.52 3.84
CA LYS A 307 -14.90 18.38 4.11
C LYS A 307 -15.45 18.92 2.80
N GLU A 308 -16.76 19.15 2.76
CA GLU A 308 -17.37 19.98 1.72
C GLU A 308 -17.06 21.45 2.04
N THR A 309 -16.68 22.19 1.02
CA THR A 309 -16.32 23.62 1.10
C THR A 309 -17.51 24.48 0.71
#